data_AF-A0A643EZI0-F1
#
_entry.id   AF-A0A643EZI0-F1
#
_cell.length_a   1.000
_cell.length_b   1.000
_cell.length_c   1.000
_cell.angle_alpha   90.00
_cell.angle_beta   90.00
_cell.angle_gamma   90.00
#
_symmetry.space_group_name_H-M   'P 1'
#
loop_
_entity.id
_entity.type
_entity.pdbx_description
1 polymer ?
#
loop_
_entity_poly.entity_id
_entity_poly.type
_entity_poly.pdbx_seq_one_letter_code
_entity_poly.pdbx_strand_id
1 'polypeptide(L)'
;MTGKRMKSQTEAGSADGESLKLGQLRLLIALDALLVEGSVGGAARQMGLSMAAMSRLLGQIREKFDDPIFIRSGRNMIATPKAEALRGRLRRLANETDALMNFDGNDTPKAHCKNRHGWARTSAIVAPPPLGIRKVVKLENHPTPEQLAAQFANIQDENDPVRRLAKYIAITGRKVGYTRPLEMYEAEDAFTTIFAGEADPMQISALLRLIHYRGETAPELAGMTQAARKYCSTKANNRISALDWPAYLSPNSHQAPWFMLAAILVARAGYPVVLHGNCGMGDLSGKLELAAESLNVPIAGSLSLAENALKAHGICFMPVAGFAPQVHALLALYPLFDSRSSINSLAHLLNPMGLPASFLGVTQPTYRELHRDAGALLDWPSVSVVSTSRDVAELVPHHTHTIHRWFGGQKSELTLPTLSKAGTDKHASLTTFEYWLAVWSGAATDERAELTVIASTAMALMTVLAADNDSYGQFHKKAEELWKARHQN
;
A
#
# COMPACT_ATOMS: atom_id res chain seq x y z
N MET A 1 -0.72 -27.60 -75.64
CA MET A 1 0.06 -26.88 -74.60
C MET A 1 -0.73 -25.65 -74.21
N THR A 2 -1.36 -25.65 -73.03
CA THR A 2 -1.89 -24.43 -72.40
C THR A 2 -2.20 -24.75 -70.94
N GLY A 3 -1.33 -24.25 -70.06
CA GLY A 3 -1.36 -24.49 -68.63
C GLY A 3 -2.53 -23.78 -67.95
N LYS A 4 -3.14 -24.50 -67.02
CA LYS A 4 -4.22 -24.08 -66.12
C LYS A 4 -3.65 -23.07 -65.10
N ARG A 5 -4.12 -21.82 -65.08
CA ARG A 5 -3.84 -20.84 -64.03
C ARG A 5 -5.04 -20.81 -63.07
N MET A 6 -4.85 -21.34 -61.86
CA MET A 6 -5.76 -21.15 -60.73
C MET A 6 -5.75 -19.66 -60.32
N LYS A 7 -6.90 -19.00 -60.33
CA LYS A 7 -7.13 -17.75 -59.58
C LYS A 7 -7.69 -18.14 -58.22
N SER A 8 -6.96 -17.75 -57.17
CA SER A 8 -7.38 -17.78 -55.78
C SER A 8 -8.61 -16.89 -55.58
N GLN A 9 -9.63 -17.43 -54.93
CA GLN A 9 -10.67 -16.64 -54.28
C GLN A 9 -10.05 -16.01 -53.03
N THR A 10 -10.11 -14.69 -52.92
CA THR A 10 -9.74 -13.95 -51.71
C THR A 10 -11.00 -13.23 -51.21
N GLU A 11 -11.51 -13.76 -50.10
CA GLU A 11 -12.30 -13.16 -49.02
C GLU A 11 -12.85 -11.73 -49.24
N ALA A 12 -14.17 -11.62 -49.43
CA ALA A 12 -14.94 -10.38 -49.37
C ALA A 12 -15.88 -10.35 -48.15
N GLY A 13 -15.37 -10.71 -46.96
CA GLY A 13 -16.15 -10.86 -45.73
C GLY A 13 -15.74 -9.98 -44.53
N SER A 14 -14.71 -9.13 -44.65
CA SER A 14 -14.13 -8.42 -43.49
C SER A 14 -14.51 -6.93 -43.37
N ALA A 15 -14.91 -6.25 -44.46
CA ALA A 15 -15.06 -4.79 -44.46
C ALA A 15 -16.32 -4.28 -43.71
N ASP A 16 -17.45 -4.99 -43.80
CA ASP A 16 -18.69 -4.58 -43.12
C ASP A 16 -18.59 -4.70 -41.58
N GLY A 17 -17.82 -5.69 -41.09
CA GLY A 17 -17.61 -5.91 -39.66
C GLY A 17 -16.71 -4.85 -38.99
N GLU A 18 -15.77 -4.26 -39.72
CA GLU A 18 -14.90 -3.19 -39.21
C GLU A 18 -15.63 -1.84 -39.09
N SER A 19 -16.45 -1.49 -40.09
CA SER A 19 -17.27 -0.27 -40.06
C SER A 19 -18.29 -0.31 -38.92
N LEU A 20 -18.88 -1.49 -38.67
CA LEU A 20 -19.74 -1.75 -37.51
C LEU A 20 -18.99 -1.52 -36.20
N LYS A 21 -17.78 -2.07 -36.02
CA LYS A 21 -17.00 -1.94 -34.77
C LYS A 21 -16.61 -0.48 -34.47
N LEU A 22 -16.17 0.27 -35.48
CA LEU A 22 -15.79 1.68 -35.32
C LEU A 22 -17.00 2.57 -34.98
N GLY A 23 -18.15 2.30 -35.62
CA GLY A 23 -19.42 2.98 -35.31
C GLY A 23 -19.89 2.73 -33.88
N GLN A 24 -19.68 1.52 -33.35
CA GLN A 24 -20.03 1.19 -31.97
C GLN A 24 -19.15 1.91 -30.95
N LEU A 25 -17.85 2.06 -31.21
CA LEU A 25 -16.95 2.82 -30.33
C LEU A 25 -17.36 4.29 -30.27
N ARG A 26 -17.71 4.89 -31.42
CA ARG A 26 -18.21 6.26 -31.49
C ARG A 26 -19.48 6.48 -30.67
N LEU A 27 -20.40 5.51 -30.65
CA LEU A 27 -21.62 5.57 -29.82
C LEU A 27 -21.29 5.52 -28.32
N LEU A 28 -20.29 4.73 -27.91
CA LEU A 28 -19.87 4.64 -26.52
C LEU A 28 -19.17 5.92 -26.04
N ILE A 29 -18.34 6.52 -26.88
CA ILE A 29 -17.69 7.81 -26.60
C ILE A 29 -18.75 8.93 -26.51
N ALA A 30 -19.73 8.93 -27.41
CA ALA A 30 -20.83 9.89 -27.36
C ALA A 30 -21.70 9.73 -26.11
N LEU A 31 -21.90 8.49 -25.65
CA LEU A 31 -22.59 8.22 -24.39
C LEU A 31 -21.80 8.74 -23.18
N ASP A 32 -20.47 8.60 -23.15
CA ASP A 32 -19.64 9.20 -22.09
C ASP A 32 -19.80 10.73 -22.06
N ALA A 33 -19.69 11.40 -23.20
CA ALA A 33 -19.86 12.85 -23.30
C ALA A 33 -21.24 13.32 -22.82
N LEU A 34 -22.32 12.59 -23.19
CA LEU A 34 -23.67 12.89 -22.73
C LEU A 34 -23.84 12.68 -21.22
N LEU A 35 -23.20 11.66 -20.64
CA LEU A 35 -23.25 11.37 -19.21
C LEU A 35 -22.44 12.35 -18.37
N VAL A 36 -21.37 12.92 -18.93
CA VAL A 36 -20.54 13.96 -18.30
C VAL A 36 -21.25 15.31 -18.32
N GLU A 37 -21.75 15.71 -19.48
CA GLU A 37 -22.28 17.06 -19.70
C GLU A 37 -23.74 17.20 -19.24
N GLY A 38 -24.48 16.09 -19.11
CA GLY A 38 -25.89 16.10 -18.70
C GLY A 38 -26.81 16.89 -19.65
N SER A 39 -26.30 17.25 -20.84
CA SER A 39 -27.00 18.05 -21.84
C SER A 39 -26.53 17.66 -23.25
N VAL A 40 -27.47 17.60 -24.21
CA VAL A 40 -27.14 17.33 -25.62
C VAL A 40 -26.25 18.45 -26.19
N GLY A 41 -26.47 19.69 -25.77
CA GLY A 41 -25.70 20.86 -26.21
C GLY A 41 -24.25 20.87 -25.71
N GLY A 42 -24.03 20.55 -24.43
CA GLY A 42 -22.68 20.43 -23.86
C GLY A 42 -21.90 19.28 -24.50
N ALA A 43 -22.53 18.10 -24.60
CA ALA A 43 -21.90 16.93 -25.22
C ALA A 43 -21.54 17.16 -26.69
N ALA A 44 -22.40 17.86 -27.45
CA ALA A 44 -22.12 18.21 -28.83
C ALA A 44 -20.88 19.11 -28.96
N ARG A 45 -20.76 20.12 -28.07
CA ARG A 45 -19.60 21.01 -28.04
C ARG A 45 -18.31 20.28 -27.69
N GLN A 46 -18.36 19.40 -26.68
CA GLN A 46 -17.21 18.60 -26.27
C GLN A 46 -16.69 17.69 -27.39
N MET A 47 -17.59 17.11 -28.18
CA MET A 47 -17.23 16.23 -29.29
C MET A 47 -16.98 16.95 -30.63
N GLY A 48 -17.09 18.28 -30.69
CA GLY A 48 -16.99 19.03 -31.93
C GLY A 48 -18.09 18.70 -32.96
N LEU A 49 -19.27 18.28 -32.48
CA LEU A 49 -20.42 17.89 -33.31
C LEU A 49 -21.53 18.95 -33.25
N SER A 50 -22.45 18.92 -34.22
CA SER A 50 -23.68 19.70 -34.13
C SER A 50 -24.67 19.07 -33.14
N MET A 51 -25.53 19.88 -32.52
CA MET A 51 -26.57 19.38 -31.60
C MET A 51 -27.50 18.36 -32.28
N ALA A 52 -27.79 18.54 -33.56
CA ALA A 52 -28.58 17.61 -34.35
C ALA A 52 -27.87 16.26 -34.55
N ALA A 53 -26.54 16.27 -34.76
CA ALA A 53 -25.74 15.05 -34.87
C ALA A 53 -25.66 14.31 -33.52
N MET A 54 -25.47 15.04 -32.41
CA MET A 54 -25.46 14.45 -31.06
C MET A 54 -26.84 13.86 -30.69
N SER A 55 -27.94 14.52 -31.04
CA SER A 55 -29.28 14.00 -30.83
C SER A 55 -29.55 12.70 -31.62
N ARG A 56 -28.98 12.57 -32.83
CA ARG A 56 -29.08 11.34 -33.63
C ARG A 56 -28.28 10.19 -33.00
N LEU A 57 -27.07 10.46 -32.51
CA LEU A 57 -26.26 9.50 -31.76
C LEU A 57 -26.99 9.03 -30.50
N LEU A 58 -27.60 9.95 -29.75
CA LEU A 58 -28.42 9.58 -28.58
C LEU A 58 -29.61 8.69 -28.96
N GLY A 59 -30.26 8.93 -30.11
CA GLY A 59 -31.29 8.04 -30.63
C GLY A 59 -30.79 6.62 -30.90
N GLN A 60 -29.64 6.49 -31.55
CA GLN A 60 -29.02 5.19 -31.84
C GLN A 60 -28.57 4.47 -30.56
N ILE A 61 -28.07 5.20 -29.56
CA ILE A 61 -27.71 4.64 -28.25
C ILE A 61 -28.96 4.07 -27.57
N ARG A 62 -30.09 4.81 -27.57
CA ARG A 62 -31.35 4.36 -26.96
C ARG A 62 -31.84 3.05 -27.55
N GLU A 63 -31.83 2.98 -28.88
CA GLU A 63 -32.25 1.79 -29.62
C GLU A 63 -31.33 0.60 -29.32
N LYS A 64 -30.01 0.81 -29.33
CA LYS A 64 -29.03 -0.27 -29.12
C LYS A 64 -29.05 -0.82 -27.69
N PHE A 65 -29.28 0.03 -26.70
CA PHE A 65 -29.33 -0.37 -25.30
C PHE A 65 -30.75 -0.70 -24.83
N ASP A 66 -31.76 -0.54 -25.68
CA ASP A 66 -33.18 -0.65 -25.32
C ASP A 66 -33.48 0.05 -23.98
N ASP A 67 -33.09 1.32 -23.88
CA ASP A 67 -33.19 2.12 -22.67
C ASP A 67 -33.29 3.61 -23.06
N PRO A 68 -34.10 4.43 -22.38
CA PRO A 68 -34.23 5.83 -22.72
C PRO A 68 -32.95 6.64 -22.45
N ILE A 69 -31.98 6.06 -21.72
CA ILE A 69 -30.66 6.58 -21.31
C ILE A 69 -30.74 7.81 -20.41
N PHE A 70 -31.56 8.79 -20.78
CA PHE A 70 -31.89 9.96 -20.01
C PHE A 70 -33.40 10.18 -19.98
N ILE A 71 -33.91 10.49 -18.80
CA ILE A 71 -35.28 10.92 -18.53
C ILE A 71 -35.29 12.41 -18.16
N ARG A 72 -36.38 13.11 -18.51
CA ARG A 72 -36.50 14.55 -18.22
C ARG A 72 -36.98 14.77 -16.79
N SER A 73 -36.27 15.64 -16.06
CA SER A 73 -36.74 16.17 -14.78
C SER A 73 -36.48 17.68 -14.76
N GLY A 74 -37.56 18.46 -14.88
CA GLY A 74 -37.49 19.93 -15.00
C GLY A 74 -36.70 20.38 -16.24
N ARG A 75 -35.66 21.21 -16.03
CA ARG A 75 -34.77 21.72 -17.09
C ARG A 75 -33.59 20.80 -17.43
N ASN A 76 -33.41 19.70 -16.69
CA ASN A 76 -32.22 18.84 -16.79
C ASN A 76 -32.56 17.44 -17.32
N MET A 77 -31.57 16.80 -17.95
CA MET A 77 -31.62 15.39 -18.34
C MET A 77 -30.94 14.55 -17.26
N ILE A 78 -31.67 13.60 -16.68
CA ILE A 78 -31.16 12.69 -15.64
C ILE A 78 -30.93 11.33 -16.27
N ALA A 79 -29.74 10.75 -16.08
CA ALA A 79 -29.40 9.42 -16.60
C ALA A 79 -30.26 8.32 -15.93
N THR A 80 -30.65 7.29 -16.68
CA THR A 80 -31.33 6.12 -16.13
C THR A 80 -30.37 5.28 -15.27
N PRO A 81 -30.87 4.40 -14.37
CA PRO A 81 -30.01 3.51 -13.60
C PRO A 81 -29.08 2.65 -14.46
N LYS A 82 -29.54 2.22 -15.64
CA LYS A 82 -28.76 1.44 -16.60
C LYS A 82 -27.64 2.27 -17.23
N ALA A 83 -27.92 3.50 -17.64
CA ALA A 83 -26.91 4.41 -18.16
C ALA A 83 -25.88 4.81 -17.09
N GLU A 84 -26.32 4.98 -15.85
CA GLU A 84 -25.46 5.29 -14.70
C GLU A 84 -24.51 4.12 -14.36
N ALA A 85 -25.00 2.89 -14.37
CA ALA A 85 -24.18 1.69 -14.16
C ALA A 85 -23.07 1.51 -15.21
N LEU A 86 -23.27 2.06 -16.42
CA LEU A 86 -22.29 2.00 -17.50
C LEU A 86 -21.22 3.10 -17.39
N ARG A 87 -21.45 4.19 -16.65
CA ARG A 87 -20.59 5.37 -16.61
C ARG A 87 -19.13 5.05 -16.27
N GLY A 88 -18.89 4.25 -15.23
CA GLY A 88 -17.53 3.88 -14.80
C GLY A 88 -16.78 2.99 -15.81
N ARG A 89 -17.50 2.24 -16.66
CA ARG A 89 -16.91 1.43 -17.73
C ARG A 89 -16.65 2.27 -18.98
N LEU A 90 -17.58 3.16 -19.33
CA LEU A 90 -17.47 4.08 -20.46
C LEU A 90 -16.33 5.07 -20.27
N ARG A 91 -16.17 5.62 -19.05
CA ARG A 91 -15.11 6.57 -18.76
C ARG A 91 -13.72 5.96 -18.86
N ARG A 92 -13.56 4.72 -18.38
CA ARG A 92 -12.30 3.96 -18.55
C ARG A 92 -12.00 3.69 -20.01
N LEU A 93 -13.01 3.29 -20.79
CA LEU A 93 -12.85 3.07 -22.22
C LEU A 93 -12.48 4.36 -22.97
N ALA A 94 -13.12 5.48 -22.66
CA ALA A 94 -12.82 6.78 -23.26
C ALA A 94 -11.39 7.23 -22.93
N ASN A 95 -10.99 7.17 -21.64
CA ASN A 95 -9.64 7.52 -21.21
C ASN A 95 -8.57 6.60 -21.85
N GLU A 96 -8.84 5.30 -21.93
CA GLU A 96 -7.93 4.34 -22.59
C GLU A 96 -7.81 4.64 -24.09
N THR A 97 -8.93 4.99 -24.74
CA THR A 97 -8.93 5.38 -26.15
C THR A 97 -8.10 6.65 -26.36
N ASP A 98 -8.26 7.66 -25.50
CA ASP A 98 -7.45 8.88 -25.54
C ASP A 98 -5.97 8.57 -25.26
N ALA A 99 -5.66 7.67 -24.33
CA ALA A 99 -4.29 7.25 -24.03
C ALA A 99 -3.64 6.52 -25.22
N LEU A 100 -4.40 5.66 -25.91
CA LEU A 100 -3.95 4.96 -27.11
C LEU A 100 -3.79 5.89 -28.31
N MET A 101 -4.67 6.89 -28.46
CA MET A 101 -4.57 7.89 -29.54
C MET A 101 -3.40 8.87 -29.33
N ASN A 102 -3.00 9.09 -28.07
CA ASN A 102 -1.83 9.88 -27.67
C ASN A 102 -0.59 9.01 -27.38
N PHE A 103 -0.61 7.74 -27.81
CA PHE A 103 0.49 6.81 -27.57
C PHE A 103 1.66 7.07 -28.53
N ASP A 104 2.72 7.69 -28.02
CA ASP A 104 3.91 8.06 -28.79
C ASP A 104 4.95 6.92 -28.94
N GLY A 105 4.56 5.66 -28.72
CA GLY A 105 5.42 4.49 -28.96
C GLY A 105 6.61 4.31 -28.00
N ASN A 106 6.86 5.25 -27.08
CA ASN A 106 7.91 5.16 -26.06
C ASN A 106 7.42 4.68 -24.68
N ASP A 107 6.12 4.41 -24.53
CA ASP A 107 5.49 3.89 -23.30
C ASP A 107 5.50 2.35 -23.27
N THR A 108 6.69 1.76 -23.33
CA THR A 108 6.93 0.60 -22.46
C THR A 108 6.96 1.12 -21.02
N PRO A 109 6.35 0.45 -20.02
CA PRO A 109 6.40 0.90 -18.63
C PRO A 109 7.84 0.79 -18.11
N LYS A 110 8.66 1.78 -18.45
CA LYS A 110 9.93 2.06 -17.80
C LYS A 110 9.53 2.69 -16.47
N ALA A 111 9.82 1.99 -15.38
CA ALA A 111 9.78 2.54 -14.04
C ALA A 111 10.72 3.75 -13.98
N HIS A 112 10.20 4.95 -14.24
CA HIS A 112 10.94 6.21 -14.24
C HIS A 112 10.12 7.25 -13.48
N CYS A 113 10.23 7.24 -12.14
CA CYS A 113 10.13 8.49 -11.39
C CYS A 113 11.31 9.37 -11.83
N LYS A 114 11.08 10.32 -12.75
CA LYS A 114 12.15 11.20 -13.27
C LYS A 114 12.63 12.26 -12.28
N ASN A 115 11.97 12.42 -11.15
CA ASN A 115 12.29 13.43 -10.14
C ASN A 115 12.29 12.80 -8.74
N ARG A 116 13.40 12.15 -8.37
CA ARG A 116 13.59 11.47 -7.07
C ARG A 116 14.39 12.36 -6.14
N HIS A 117 13.75 12.80 -5.05
CA HIS A 117 14.25 13.88 -4.21
C HIS A 117 14.50 13.49 -2.76
N GLY A 118 14.36 12.20 -2.41
CA GLY A 118 14.46 11.68 -1.04
C GLY A 118 15.77 11.99 -0.29
N TRP A 119 16.78 12.44 -1.03
CA TRP A 119 18.11 12.82 -0.53
C TRP A 119 18.51 14.27 -0.88
N ALA A 120 17.79 14.94 -1.79
CA ALA A 120 18.04 16.31 -2.23
C ALA A 120 16.72 17.07 -2.41
N ARG A 121 16.55 18.16 -1.64
CA ARG A 121 15.34 19.01 -1.65
C ARG A 121 14.98 19.48 -3.06
N THR A 122 13.94 18.92 -3.65
CA THR A 122 12.91 19.61 -4.46
C THR A 122 11.72 18.65 -4.59
N SER A 123 10.53 19.07 -5.01
CA SER A 123 9.33 18.23 -4.90
C SER A 123 8.90 17.68 -6.26
N ALA A 124 8.52 16.40 -6.31
CA ALA A 124 7.63 15.87 -7.34
C ALA A 124 6.72 14.81 -6.72
N ILE A 125 5.45 15.18 -6.53
CA ILE A 125 4.40 14.36 -5.98
C ILE A 125 3.92 13.42 -7.08
N VAL A 126 4.07 12.10 -6.90
CA VAL A 126 3.23 11.15 -7.64
C VAL A 126 1.85 11.19 -6.97
N ALA A 127 0.81 11.51 -7.74
CA ALA A 127 -0.55 11.55 -7.22
C ALA A 127 -0.97 10.13 -6.79
N PRO A 128 -1.37 9.90 -5.52
CA PRO A 128 -1.86 8.61 -5.10
C PRO A 128 -3.12 8.25 -5.88
N PRO A 129 -3.37 6.97 -6.18
CA PRO A 129 -4.62 6.56 -6.81
C PRO A 129 -5.80 7.01 -5.94
N PRO A 130 -6.89 7.52 -6.52
CA PRO A 130 -8.07 7.88 -5.74
C PRO A 130 -8.58 6.64 -5.00
N LEU A 131 -8.92 6.81 -3.71
CA LEU A 131 -9.60 5.76 -2.95
C LEU A 131 -10.79 5.25 -3.77
N GLY A 132 -11.09 3.95 -3.67
CA GLY A 132 -12.34 3.43 -4.21
C GLY A 132 -13.50 4.05 -3.43
N ILE A 133 -14.18 5.04 -4.03
CA ILE A 133 -15.31 5.73 -3.41
C ILE A 133 -16.60 5.23 -4.07
N ARG A 134 -17.51 4.65 -3.27
CA ARG A 134 -18.93 4.59 -3.64
C ARG A 134 -19.45 6.03 -3.69
N LYS A 135 -19.88 6.54 -4.84
CA LYS A 135 -20.47 7.90 -4.94
C LYS A 135 -21.69 7.97 -4.01
N VAL A 136 -21.60 8.83 -3.00
CA VAL A 136 -22.71 9.13 -2.08
C VAL A 136 -23.77 9.91 -2.82
N VAL A 137 -24.91 9.28 -3.06
CA VAL A 137 -26.11 10.01 -3.50
C VAL A 137 -26.61 10.80 -2.29
N LYS A 138 -26.39 12.12 -2.27
CA LYS A 138 -27.14 12.99 -1.35
C LYS A 138 -28.59 13.02 -1.84
N LEU A 139 -29.45 12.26 -1.19
CA LEU A 139 -30.90 12.41 -1.31
C LEU A 139 -31.34 13.58 -0.43
N GLU A 140 -32.23 14.43 -0.94
CA GLU A 140 -33.00 15.34 -0.09
C GLU A 140 -33.84 14.50 0.90
N ASN A 141 -33.86 14.91 2.17
CA ASN A 141 -34.42 14.22 3.35
C ASN A 141 -33.45 13.26 4.10
N HIS A 142 -32.33 13.78 4.57
CA HIS A 142 -31.46 13.05 5.50
C HIS A 142 -32.18 12.85 6.86
N PRO A 143 -32.25 11.62 7.40
CA PRO A 143 -32.96 11.35 8.65
C PRO A 143 -32.30 12.07 9.84
N THR A 144 -33.12 12.51 10.79
CA THR A 144 -32.66 13.15 12.03
C THR A 144 -31.87 12.16 12.91
N PRO A 145 -31.02 12.62 13.84
CA PRO A 145 -30.25 11.73 14.72
C PRO A 145 -31.11 10.71 15.50
N GLU A 146 -32.35 11.05 15.83
CA GLU A 146 -33.30 10.14 16.49
C GLU A 146 -33.90 9.09 15.53
N GLN A 147 -34.14 9.47 14.26
CA GLN A 147 -34.58 8.54 13.21
C GLN A 147 -33.46 7.56 12.84
N LEU A 148 -32.21 8.02 12.84
CA LEU A 148 -31.03 7.16 12.71
C LEU A 148 -30.95 6.18 13.89
N ALA A 149 -31.13 6.64 15.14
CA ALA A 149 -31.13 5.77 16.32
C ALA A 149 -32.23 4.69 16.27
N ALA A 150 -33.42 5.01 15.74
CA ALA A 150 -34.50 4.06 15.52
C ALA A 150 -34.24 3.11 14.32
N GLN A 151 -33.59 3.59 13.26
CA GLN A 151 -33.17 2.73 12.14
C GLN A 151 -32.06 1.75 12.54
N PHE A 152 -31.11 2.16 13.38
CA PHE A 152 -30.06 1.29 13.91
C PHE A 152 -30.60 0.12 14.74
N ALA A 153 -31.81 0.25 15.32
CA ALA A 153 -32.48 -0.82 16.05
C ALA A 153 -33.04 -1.92 15.13
N ASN A 154 -33.23 -1.65 13.82
CA ASN A 154 -33.81 -2.56 12.83
C ASN A 154 -32.80 -3.13 11.83
N ILE A 155 -31.49 -2.98 12.04
CA ILE A 155 -30.48 -3.43 11.07
C ILE A 155 -30.24 -4.95 11.24
N GLN A 156 -31.10 -5.74 10.58
CA GLN A 156 -30.87 -7.14 10.24
C GLN A 156 -30.85 -7.32 8.71
N ASP A 157 -30.07 -6.50 8.00
CA ASP A 157 -29.71 -6.78 6.61
C ASP A 157 -28.18 -6.72 6.47
N GLU A 158 -27.56 -7.89 6.47
CA GLU A 158 -26.10 -8.12 6.53
C GLU A 158 -25.34 -7.77 5.24
N ASN A 159 -26.01 -7.26 4.20
CA ASN A 159 -25.46 -7.14 2.84
C ASN A 159 -25.13 -5.71 2.37
N ASP A 160 -25.51 -4.63 3.08
CA ASP A 160 -25.14 -3.26 2.67
C ASP A 160 -23.84 -2.79 3.35
N PRO A 161 -22.74 -2.56 2.59
CA PRO A 161 -21.45 -2.11 3.11
C PRO A 161 -21.53 -0.88 4.01
N VAL A 162 -22.41 0.08 3.67
CA VAL A 162 -22.58 1.33 4.41
C VAL A 162 -23.20 1.06 5.77
N ARG A 163 -24.31 0.31 5.84
CA ARG A 163 -24.92 -0.07 7.13
C ARG A 163 -23.99 -0.91 8.01
N ARG A 164 -23.23 -1.84 7.41
CA ARG A 164 -22.25 -2.66 8.11
C ARG A 164 -21.17 -1.80 8.78
N LEU A 165 -20.55 -0.87 8.05
CA LEU A 165 -19.55 0.03 8.62
C LEU A 165 -20.13 0.98 9.67
N ALA A 166 -21.37 1.45 9.49
CA ALA A 166 -22.04 2.28 10.49
C ALA A 166 -22.21 1.56 11.84
N LYS A 167 -22.45 0.24 11.82
CA LYS A 167 -22.48 -0.60 13.03
C LYS A 167 -21.14 -0.56 13.78
N TYR A 168 -20.02 -0.74 13.07
CA TYR A 168 -18.68 -0.72 13.69
C TYR A 168 -18.28 0.66 14.20
N ILE A 169 -18.66 1.73 13.49
CA ILE A 169 -18.50 3.11 13.96
C ILE A 169 -19.31 3.34 15.24
N ALA A 170 -20.54 2.83 15.31
CA ALA A 170 -21.36 2.94 16.52
C ALA A 170 -20.73 2.16 17.70
N ILE A 171 -20.22 0.96 17.48
CA ILE A 171 -19.53 0.17 18.53
C ILE A 171 -18.33 0.93 19.10
N THR A 172 -17.55 1.57 18.23
CA THR A 172 -16.31 2.28 18.60
C THR A 172 -16.51 3.70 19.10
N GLY A 173 -17.62 4.38 18.73
CA GLY A 173 -17.77 5.82 18.92
C GLY A 173 -19.16 6.36 19.26
N ARG A 174 -20.14 5.54 19.68
CA ARG A 174 -21.53 6.00 19.93
C ARG A 174 -21.66 7.11 20.98
N LYS A 175 -21.14 6.89 22.19
CA LYS A 175 -21.17 7.85 23.30
C LYS A 175 -20.10 7.46 24.32
N VAL A 176 -19.48 8.44 24.96
CA VAL A 176 -18.55 8.22 26.08
C VAL A 176 -19.19 7.28 27.11
N GLY A 177 -18.49 6.20 27.47
CA GLY A 177 -18.97 5.16 28.39
C GLY A 177 -19.82 4.04 27.76
N TYR A 178 -20.19 4.15 26.48
CA TYR A 178 -20.97 3.15 25.72
C TYR A 178 -20.23 2.66 24.47
N THR A 179 -18.91 2.66 24.53
CA THR A 179 -18.01 2.23 23.44
C THR A 179 -17.17 1.06 23.89
N ARG A 180 -16.86 0.14 22.97
CA ARG A 180 -15.85 -0.90 23.18
C ARG A 180 -14.93 -1.02 21.96
N PRO A 181 -13.72 -1.57 22.11
CA PRO A 181 -12.91 -2.00 20.97
C PRO A 181 -13.68 -3.03 20.12
N LEU A 182 -13.37 -3.08 18.83
CA LEU A 182 -13.89 -4.15 17.97
C LEU A 182 -13.22 -5.47 18.36
N GLU A 183 -13.99 -6.56 18.27
CA GLU A 183 -13.42 -7.89 18.31
C GLU A 183 -12.63 -8.17 17.01
N MET A 184 -11.74 -9.16 17.04
CA MET A 184 -10.89 -9.47 15.89
C MET A 184 -11.69 -9.72 14.60
N TYR A 185 -12.77 -10.52 14.67
CA TYR A 185 -13.63 -10.80 13.51
C TYR A 185 -14.42 -9.57 13.05
N GLU A 186 -14.78 -8.65 13.96
CA GLU A 186 -15.46 -7.40 13.62
C GLU A 186 -14.51 -6.43 12.91
N ALA A 187 -13.27 -6.35 13.36
CA ALA A 187 -12.22 -5.58 12.70
C ALA A 187 -11.88 -6.17 11.32
N GLU A 188 -11.78 -7.49 11.21
CA GLU A 188 -11.56 -8.17 9.93
C GLU A 188 -12.68 -7.87 8.93
N ASP A 189 -13.93 -7.93 9.37
CA ASP A 189 -15.10 -7.67 8.53
C ASP A 189 -15.17 -6.21 8.06
N ALA A 190 -15.01 -5.27 9.00
CA ALA A 190 -14.99 -3.84 8.72
C ALA A 190 -13.91 -3.49 7.69
N PHE A 191 -12.69 -3.97 7.89
CA PHE A 191 -11.58 -3.66 7.02
C PHE A 191 -11.61 -4.45 5.71
N THR A 192 -12.24 -5.62 5.66
CA THR A 192 -12.50 -6.32 4.39
C THR A 192 -13.36 -5.45 3.47
N THR A 193 -14.38 -4.80 4.03
CA THR A 193 -15.24 -3.85 3.29
C THR A 193 -14.46 -2.64 2.79
N ILE A 194 -13.55 -2.10 3.62
CA ILE A 194 -12.68 -0.96 3.26
C ILE A 194 -11.72 -1.34 2.13
N PHE A 195 -11.01 -2.47 2.27
CA PHE A 195 -10.04 -2.91 1.26
C PHE A 195 -10.68 -3.41 -0.04
N ALA A 196 -11.95 -3.83 -0.01
CA ALA A 196 -12.75 -4.09 -1.21
C ALA A 196 -13.08 -2.81 -2.00
N GLY A 197 -12.94 -1.62 -1.41
CA GLY A 197 -13.32 -0.34 -2.02
C GLY A 197 -14.83 -0.09 -2.02
N GLU A 198 -15.57 -0.77 -1.15
CA GLU A 198 -17.03 -0.68 -1.04
C GLU A 198 -17.49 0.32 0.04
N ALA A 199 -16.55 0.80 0.84
CA ALA A 199 -16.76 1.68 1.97
C ALA A 199 -16.96 3.15 1.54
N ASP A 200 -17.77 3.87 2.31
CA ASP A 200 -17.90 5.32 2.19
C ASP A 200 -16.65 6.02 2.80
N PRO A 201 -16.06 7.04 2.14
CA PRO A 201 -14.89 7.75 2.64
C PRO A 201 -15.09 8.44 4.00
N MET A 202 -16.29 8.95 4.27
CA MET A 202 -16.63 9.54 5.56
C MET A 202 -16.64 8.46 6.65
N GLN A 203 -17.13 7.26 6.34
CA GLN A 203 -17.12 6.13 7.26
C GLN A 203 -15.71 5.61 7.53
N ILE A 204 -14.87 5.50 6.49
CA ILE A 204 -13.44 5.16 6.64
C ILE A 204 -12.79 6.16 7.60
N SER A 205 -12.95 7.45 7.34
CA SER A 205 -12.35 8.51 8.15
C SER A 205 -12.81 8.45 9.60
N ALA A 206 -14.12 8.28 9.83
CA ALA A 206 -14.71 8.18 11.17
C ALA A 206 -14.15 6.97 11.93
N LEU A 207 -14.15 5.78 11.32
CA LEU A 207 -13.71 4.56 11.96
C LEU A 207 -12.21 4.62 12.30
N LEU A 208 -11.37 5.02 11.35
CA LEU A 208 -9.93 5.15 11.57
C LEU A 208 -9.61 6.13 12.70
N ARG A 209 -10.34 7.24 12.80
CA ARG A 209 -10.10 8.22 13.87
C ARG A 209 -10.60 7.75 15.22
N LEU A 210 -11.73 7.06 15.29
CA LEU A 210 -12.24 6.52 16.56
C LEU A 210 -11.30 5.46 17.13
N ILE A 211 -10.84 4.52 16.30
CA ILE A 211 -9.88 3.48 16.73
C ILE A 211 -8.56 4.15 17.16
N HIS A 212 -8.00 5.03 16.34
CA HIS A 212 -6.71 5.66 16.63
C HIS A 212 -6.75 6.57 17.86
N TYR A 213 -7.82 7.36 18.03
CA TYR A 213 -7.98 8.24 19.21
C TYR A 213 -8.13 7.44 20.51
N ARG A 214 -8.85 6.32 20.48
CA ARG A 214 -9.01 5.43 21.64
C ARG A 214 -7.73 4.64 21.94
N GLY A 215 -6.93 4.35 20.91
CA GLY A 215 -5.79 3.44 20.95
C GLY A 215 -6.18 2.05 20.45
N GLU A 216 -5.36 1.51 19.56
CA GLU A 216 -5.58 0.20 18.95
C GLU A 216 -5.42 -0.93 19.99
N THR A 217 -6.25 -1.97 19.86
CA THR A 217 -6.05 -3.24 20.59
C THR A 217 -5.43 -4.32 19.70
N ALA A 218 -4.78 -5.32 20.29
CA ALA A 218 -4.15 -6.40 19.52
C ALA A 218 -5.17 -7.19 18.65
N PRO A 219 -6.39 -7.52 19.13
CA PRO A 219 -7.43 -8.13 18.29
C PRO A 219 -7.84 -7.27 17.10
N GLU A 220 -8.03 -5.96 17.30
CA GLU A 220 -8.35 -5.04 16.20
C GLU A 220 -7.25 -5.03 15.15
N LEU A 221 -6.01 -4.86 15.58
CA LEU A 221 -4.86 -4.79 14.70
C LEU A 221 -4.63 -6.10 13.94
N ALA A 222 -4.83 -7.25 14.60
CA ALA A 222 -4.77 -8.56 13.98
C ALA A 222 -5.90 -8.76 12.94
N GLY A 223 -7.15 -8.41 13.28
CA GLY A 223 -8.29 -8.50 12.36
C GLY A 223 -8.13 -7.60 11.14
N MET A 224 -7.72 -6.35 11.34
CA MET A 224 -7.37 -5.42 10.26
C MET A 224 -6.29 -6.02 9.34
N THR A 225 -5.26 -6.63 9.92
CA THR A 225 -4.14 -7.23 9.18
C THR A 225 -4.59 -8.45 8.38
N GLN A 226 -5.43 -9.32 8.95
CA GLN A 226 -6.00 -10.45 8.22
C GLN A 226 -6.83 -9.97 7.02
N ALA A 227 -7.62 -8.91 7.18
CA ALA A 227 -8.37 -8.31 6.09
C ALA A 227 -7.44 -7.78 4.97
N ALA A 228 -6.37 -7.06 5.32
CA ALA A 228 -5.41 -6.54 4.35
C ALA A 228 -4.72 -7.69 3.58
N ARG A 229 -4.27 -8.72 4.29
CA ARG A 229 -3.53 -9.86 3.73
C ARG A 229 -4.34 -10.65 2.68
N LYS A 230 -5.67 -10.64 2.74
CA LYS A 230 -6.54 -11.22 1.69
C LYS A 230 -6.30 -10.61 0.30
N TYR A 231 -5.91 -9.34 0.23
CA TYR A 231 -5.75 -8.60 -1.02
C TYR A 231 -4.28 -8.38 -1.42
N CYS A 232 -3.36 -8.40 -0.46
CA CYS A 232 -1.98 -7.96 -0.68
C CYS A 232 -0.90 -8.97 -0.31
N SER A 233 -1.26 -10.20 0.11
CA SER A 233 -0.27 -11.20 0.50
C SER A 233 -0.43 -12.50 -0.28
N THR A 234 0.69 -13.21 -0.44
CA THR A 234 0.71 -14.60 -0.88
C THR A 234 1.11 -15.49 0.29
N LYS A 235 0.60 -16.73 0.33
CA LYS A 235 1.15 -17.75 1.22
C LYS A 235 2.43 -18.29 0.58
N ALA A 236 3.59 -17.76 0.95
CA ALA A 236 4.83 -18.42 0.56
C ALA A 236 4.92 -19.77 1.28
N ASN A 237 5.22 -20.81 0.51
CA ASN A 237 5.49 -22.15 1.03
C ASN A 237 6.94 -22.19 1.53
N ASN A 238 7.28 -21.33 2.49
CA ASN A 238 8.66 -21.14 2.93
C ASN A 238 9.01 -22.16 4.00
N ARG A 239 9.65 -23.25 3.57
CA ARG A 239 10.38 -24.18 4.45
C ARG A 239 11.70 -23.58 4.99
N ILE A 240 12.08 -22.39 4.54
CA ILE A 240 13.34 -21.73 4.87
C ILE A 240 13.06 -20.57 5.83
N SER A 241 13.85 -20.45 6.89
CA SER A 241 13.83 -19.30 7.79
C SER A 241 14.17 -18.04 7.00
N ALA A 242 13.26 -17.08 7.00
CA ALA A 242 13.36 -15.84 6.23
C ALA A 242 12.79 -14.67 7.06
N LEU A 243 13.27 -13.46 6.79
CA LEU A 243 12.95 -12.26 7.54
C LEU A 243 12.06 -11.32 6.74
N ASP A 244 10.96 -10.92 7.34
CA ASP A 244 10.16 -9.77 6.96
C ASP A 244 10.58 -8.56 7.79
N TRP A 245 10.90 -7.45 7.12
CA TRP A 245 11.44 -6.24 7.74
C TRP A 245 10.69 -4.99 7.26
N PRO A 246 9.62 -4.59 7.97
CA PRO A 246 8.85 -3.40 7.61
C PRO A 246 9.66 -2.11 7.77
N ALA A 247 9.57 -1.25 6.75
CA ALA A 247 10.35 -0.02 6.60
C ALA A 247 9.46 1.20 6.28
N TYR A 248 8.53 1.54 7.19
CA TYR A 248 7.60 2.66 7.03
C TYR A 248 8.15 3.94 7.66
N LEU A 249 9.13 4.56 7.01
CA LEU A 249 9.79 5.77 7.52
C LEU A 249 8.79 6.88 7.86
N SER A 250 8.93 7.45 9.07
CA SER A 250 8.26 8.69 9.43
C SER A 250 8.63 9.83 8.46
N PRO A 251 7.68 10.69 8.04
CA PRO A 251 7.95 11.90 7.25
C PRO A 251 9.03 12.82 7.85
N ASN A 252 9.22 12.76 9.17
CA ASN A 252 10.19 13.57 9.91
C ASN A 252 11.55 12.84 10.11
N SER A 253 11.79 11.74 9.38
CA SER A 253 13.01 10.94 9.49
C SER A 253 14.15 11.39 8.57
N HIS A 254 15.08 12.16 9.12
CA HIS A 254 16.29 12.59 8.41
C HIS A 254 17.52 11.68 8.63
N GLN A 255 17.38 10.57 9.35
CA GLN A 255 18.47 9.63 9.60
C GLN A 255 18.79 8.79 8.35
N ALA A 256 20.06 8.40 8.22
CA ALA A 256 20.47 7.43 7.21
C ALA A 256 19.85 6.05 7.52
N PRO A 257 19.41 5.28 6.51
CA PRO A 257 18.75 3.99 6.72
C PRO A 257 19.76 2.88 7.00
N TRP A 258 20.33 2.83 8.22
CA TRP A 258 21.35 1.84 8.58
C TRP A 258 20.81 0.40 8.59
N PHE A 259 19.53 0.22 8.93
CA PHE A 259 18.84 -1.06 8.83
C PHE A 259 18.91 -1.71 7.44
N MET A 260 19.03 -0.95 6.35
CA MET A 260 19.21 -1.49 5.00
C MET A 260 20.55 -2.24 4.86
N LEU A 261 21.61 -1.71 5.48
CA LEU A 261 22.91 -2.38 5.51
C LEU A 261 22.85 -3.65 6.35
N ALA A 262 22.13 -3.60 7.48
CA ALA A 262 21.91 -4.76 8.32
C ALA A 262 21.14 -5.88 7.58
N ALA A 263 20.10 -5.53 6.82
CA ALA A 263 19.35 -6.47 6.01
C ALA A 263 20.22 -7.19 4.97
N ILE A 264 21.18 -6.49 4.35
CA ILE A 264 22.14 -7.11 3.41
C ILE A 264 23.04 -8.12 4.13
N LEU A 265 23.51 -7.81 5.34
CA LEU A 265 24.30 -8.76 6.12
C LEU A 265 23.51 -10.02 6.48
N VAL A 266 22.22 -9.88 6.82
CA VAL A 266 21.33 -11.02 7.07
C VAL A 266 21.15 -11.88 5.82
N ALA A 267 20.95 -11.24 4.65
CA ALA A 267 20.85 -11.94 3.37
C ALA A 267 22.15 -12.70 3.03
N ARG A 268 23.31 -12.07 3.25
CA ARG A 268 24.63 -12.69 3.07
C ARG A 268 24.91 -13.83 4.05
N ALA A 269 24.28 -13.81 5.23
CA ALA A 269 24.33 -14.93 6.16
C ALA A 269 23.49 -16.15 5.71
N GLY A 270 22.82 -16.06 4.55
CA GLY A 270 22.05 -17.14 3.92
C GLY A 270 20.55 -17.12 4.21
N TYR A 271 20.04 -16.07 4.86
CA TYR A 271 18.62 -15.97 5.24
C TYR A 271 17.90 -14.97 4.35
N PRO A 272 16.87 -15.38 3.58
CA PRO A 272 16.17 -14.46 2.69
C PRO A 272 15.54 -13.29 3.45
N VAL A 273 15.66 -12.07 2.92
CA VAL A 273 15.09 -10.86 3.54
C VAL A 273 14.14 -10.14 2.59
N VAL A 274 12.92 -9.86 3.05
CA VAL A 274 11.98 -8.96 2.39
C VAL A 274 11.86 -7.70 3.21
N LEU A 275 12.34 -6.59 2.64
CA LEU A 275 12.03 -5.26 3.16
C LEU A 275 10.76 -4.78 2.48
N HIS A 276 9.79 -4.24 3.22
CA HIS A 276 8.62 -3.62 2.59
C HIS A 276 8.27 -2.31 3.28
N GLY A 277 7.88 -1.30 2.53
CA GLY A 277 7.73 0.04 3.10
C GLY A 277 7.04 1.01 2.16
N ASN A 278 6.81 2.22 2.66
CA ASN A 278 6.32 3.30 1.82
C ASN A 278 7.48 3.94 1.05
N CYS A 279 7.20 4.41 -0.17
CA CYS A 279 8.14 5.18 -0.98
C CYS A 279 8.45 6.57 -0.40
N GLY A 280 8.06 6.87 0.84
CA GLY A 280 8.02 8.23 1.40
C GLY A 280 6.95 9.14 0.76
N MET A 281 6.59 10.20 1.46
CA MET A 281 5.78 11.32 0.94
C MET A 281 6.61 12.61 1.05
N GLY A 282 6.45 13.53 0.10
CA GLY A 282 7.19 14.80 0.10
C GLY A 282 8.71 14.60 0.00
N ASP A 283 9.46 15.22 0.90
CA ASP A 283 10.94 15.30 0.90
C ASP A 283 11.65 13.95 1.12
N LEU A 284 10.95 12.92 1.63
CA LEU A 284 11.50 11.57 1.81
C LEU A 284 11.15 10.64 0.64
N SER A 285 10.50 11.15 -0.41
CA SER A 285 10.04 10.33 -1.52
C SER A 285 11.21 9.70 -2.29
N GLY A 286 11.21 8.38 -2.46
CA GLY A 286 12.25 7.63 -3.16
C GLY A 286 13.49 7.33 -2.31
N LYS A 287 13.50 7.65 -1.01
CA LYS A 287 14.70 7.51 -0.17
C LYS A 287 15.18 6.06 -0.07
N LEU A 288 14.26 5.13 0.19
CA LEU A 288 14.56 3.70 0.32
C LEU A 288 14.81 3.05 -1.04
N GLU A 289 14.13 3.49 -2.09
CA GLU A 289 14.38 3.06 -3.46
C GLU A 289 15.78 3.43 -3.92
N LEU A 290 16.22 4.67 -3.66
CA LEU A 290 17.58 5.09 -3.99
C LEU A 290 18.61 4.30 -3.19
N ALA A 291 18.35 4.06 -1.90
CA ALA A 291 19.21 3.23 -1.06
C ALA A 291 19.30 1.79 -1.60
N ALA A 292 18.16 1.20 -2.00
CA ALA A 292 18.09 -0.14 -2.56
C ALA A 292 18.87 -0.23 -3.89
N GLU A 293 18.66 0.69 -4.82
CA GLU A 293 19.38 0.75 -6.10
C GLU A 293 20.89 0.88 -5.90
N SER A 294 21.31 1.76 -4.99
CA SER A 294 22.73 2.01 -4.73
C SER A 294 23.46 0.83 -4.09
N LEU A 295 22.70 -0.05 -3.43
CA LEU A 295 23.20 -1.28 -2.83
C LEU A 295 22.93 -2.52 -3.69
N ASN A 296 22.41 -2.36 -4.90
CA ASN A 296 21.98 -3.43 -5.80
C ASN A 296 20.93 -4.39 -5.19
N VAL A 297 20.08 -3.88 -4.31
CA VAL A 297 18.91 -4.61 -3.80
C VAL A 297 17.75 -4.46 -4.80
N PRO A 298 17.21 -5.56 -5.35
CA PRO A 298 16.11 -5.49 -6.31
C PRO A 298 14.85 -4.85 -5.72
N ILE A 299 14.25 -3.92 -6.46
CA ILE A 299 12.95 -3.34 -6.12
C ILE A 299 11.84 -4.15 -6.80
N ALA A 300 11.03 -4.83 -6.01
CA ALA A 300 9.95 -5.67 -6.48
C ALA A 300 8.59 -4.97 -6.36
N GLY A 301 8.03 -4.54 -7.49
CA GLY A 301 6.72 -3.89 -7.56
C GLY A 301 5.52 -4.84 -7.51
N SER A 302 5.73 -6.15 -7.38
CA SER A 302 4.66 -7.15 -7.25
C SER A 302 5.15 -8.38 -6.49
N LEU A 303 4.22 -9.20 -5.99
CA LEU A 303 4.54 -10.47 -5.31
C LEU A 303 5.37 -11.40 -6.21
N SER A 304 5.03 -11.51 -7.50
CA SER A 304 5.76 -12.34 -8.47
C SER A 304 7.21 -11.90 -8.69
N LEU A 305 7.46 -10.59 -8.75
CA LEU A 305 8.81 -10.05 -8.86
C LEU A 305 9.60 -10.26 -7.58
N ALA A 306 8.94 -10.20 -6.42
CA ALA A 306 9.57 -10.45 -5.13
C ALA A 306 10.02 -11.91 -5.02
N GLU A 307 9.20 -12.88 -5.44
CA GLU A 307 9.58 -14.29 -5.47
C GLU A 307 10.83 -14.54 -6.33
N ASN A 308 10.90 -13.93 -7.51
CA ASN A 308 12.04 -14.05 -8.41
C ASN A 308 13.30 -13.39 -7.83
N ALA A 309 13.15 -12.21 -7.24
CA ALA A 309 14.24 -11.49 -6.59
C ALA A 309 14.80 -12.26 -5.39
N LEU A 310 13.94 -12.86 -4.56
CA LEU A 310 14.37 -13.69 -3.43
C LEU A 310 15.13 -14.93 -3.88
N LYS A 311 14.71 -15.60 -4.97
CA LYS A 311 15.43 -16.75 -5.52
C LYS A 311 16.80 -16.39 -6.08
N ALA A 312 16.92 -15.22 -6.71
CA ALA A 312 18.16 -14.81 -7.39
C ALA A 312 19.16 -14.09 -6.47
N HIS A 313 18.67 -13.26 -5.54
CA HIS A 313 19.51 -12.36 -4.73
C HIS A 313 19.43 -12.62 -3.22
N GLY A 314 18.45 -13.40 -2.75
CA GLY A 314 18.20 -13.60 -1.31
C GLY A 314 17.66 -12.36 -0.59
N ILE A 315 17.45 -11.24 -1.29
CA ILE A 315 16.91 -10.00 -0.71
C ILE A 315 16.10 -9.23 -1.75
N CYS A 316 15.04 -8.55 -1.31
CA CYS A 316 14.34 -7.56 -2.12
C CYS A 316 13.71 -6.45 -1.28
N PHE A 317 13.46 -5.30 -1.91
CA PHE A 317 12.65 -4.22 -1.36
C PHE A 317 11.30 -4.13 -2.09
N MET A 318 10.20 -4.08 -1.33
CA MET A 318 8.83 -4.06 -1.84
C MET A 318 8.14 -2.75 -1.47
N PRO A 319 7.94 -1.83 -2.43
CA PRO A 319 7.11 -0.66 -2.22
C PRO A 319 5.64 -1.05 -1.94
N VAL A 320 5.05 -0.49 -0.89
CA VAL A 320 3.66 -0.76 -0.48
C VAL A 320 2.65 -0.44 -1.58
N ALA A 321 2.94 0.56 -2.43
CA ALA A 321 2.12 0.88 -3.59
C ALA A 321 2.04 -0.27 -4.61
N GLY A 322 3.08 -1.10 -4.70
CA GLY A 322 3.17 -2.21 -5.65
C GLY A 322 2.37 -3.45 -5.25
N PHE A 323 2.31 -3.78 -3.96
CA PHE A 323 1.63 -4.99 -3.48
C PHE A 323 0.34 -4.72 -2.68
N ALA A 324 0.19 -3.54 -2.08
CA ALA A 324 -0.96 -3.17 -1.24
C ALA A 324 -1.49 -1.76 -1.57
N PRO A 325 -2.04 -1.53 -2.79
CA PRO A 325 -2.42 -0.19 -3.26
C PRO A 325 -3.48 0.49 -2.39
N GLN A 326 -4.44 -0.27 -1.83
CA GLN A 326 -5.44 0.29 -0.91
C GLN A 326 -4.83 0.72 0.42
N VAL A 327 -3.89 -0.06 0.97
CA VAL A 327 -3.14 0.34 2.18
C VAL A 327 -2.32 1.60 1.90
N HIS A 328 -1.67 1.67 0.73
CA HIS A 328 -0.95 2.87 0.30
C HIS A 328 -1.86 4.10 0.23
N ALA A 329 -3.05 3.98 -0.36
CA ALA A 329 -4.01 5.07 -0.45
C ALA A 329 -4.49 5.55 0.93
N LEU A 330 -4.67 4.64 1.89
CA LEU A 330 -5.03 5.00 3.26
C LEU A 330 -3.86 5.64 4.04
N LEU A 331 -2.62 5.18 3.83
CA LEU A 331 -1.42 5.83 4.38
C LEU A 331 -1.24 7.25 3.84
N ALA A 332 -1.65 7.50 2.59
CA ALA A 332 -1.61 8.80 1.95
C ALA A 332 -2.62 9.81 2.53
N LEU A 333 -3.50 9.40 3.46
CA LEU A 333 -4.41 10.30 4.19
C LEU A 333 -3.70 11.11 5.30
N TYR A 334 -2.43 10.84 5.60
CA TYR A 334 -1.68 11.55 6.63
C TYR A 334 -1.80 13.09 6.55
N PRO A 335 -1.65 13.75 5.37
CA PRO A 335 -1.78 15.21 5.27
C PRO A 335 -3.19 15.73 5.55
N LEU A 336 -4.23 14.90 5.41
CA LEU A 336 -5.62 15.28 5.71
C LEU A 336 -5.90 15.22 7.22
N PHE A 337 -5.23 14.33 7.94
CA PHE A 337 -5.38 14.15 9.38
C PHE A 337 -4.35 14.93 10.20
N ASP A 338 -3.27 15.39 9.56
CA ASP A 338 -2.06 15.92 10.20
C ASP A 338 -1.54 15.02 11.34
N SER A 339 -1.73 13.72 11.20
CA SER A 339 -1.40 12.70 12.20
C SER A 339 -1.53 11.30 11.63
N ARG A 340 -1.00 10.33 12.37
CA ARG A 340 -1.09 8.91 12.02
C ARG A 340 -2.51 8.38 12.21
N SER A 341 -2.74 7.21 11.65
CA SER A 341 -3.94 6.41 11.86
C SER A 341 -3.54 4.97 12.19
N SER A 342 -4.52 4.15 12.52
CA SER A 342 -4.32 2.71 12.76
C SER A 342 -3.75 1.96 11.54
N ILE A 343 -3.81 2.56 10.35
CA ILE A 343 -3.16 2.03 9.15
C ILE A 343 -1.63 2.07 9.27
N ASN A 344 -1.06 3.07 9.95
CA ASN A 344 0.38 3.12 10.20
C ASN A 344 0.83 1.95 11.06
N SER A 345 0.08 1.61 12.11
CA SER A 345 0.35 0.43 12.95
C SER A 345 0.17 -0.87 12.15
N LEU A 346 -0.91 -0.99 11.36
CA LEU A 346 -1.16 -2.16 10.52
C LEU A 346 -0.07 -2.39 9.47
N ALA A 347 0.50 -1.32 8.91
CA ALA A 347 1.49 -1.41 7.86
C ALA A 347 2.70 -2.29 8.27
N HIS A 348 3.08 -2.28 9.55
CA HIS A 348 4.15 -3.12 10.09
C HIS A 348 3.80 -4.62 10.16
N LEU A 349 2.53 -5.00 10.02
CA LEU A 349 2.09 -6.38 10.17
C LEU A 349 1.71 -7.05 8.84
N LEU A 350 1.90 -6.37 7.71
CA LEU A 350 1.44 -6.85 6.42
C LEU A 350 2.11 -8.16 5.99
N ASN A 351 3.43 -8.29 6.17
CA ASN A 351 4.24 -9.45 5.80
C ASN A 351 3.77 -10.07 4.46
N PRO A 352 3.98 -9.37 3.33
CA PRO A 352 3.34 -9.68 2.04
C PRO A 352 3.69 -11.07 1.50
N MET A 353 4.85 -11.59 1.89
CA MET A 353 5.33 -12.92 1.51
C MET A 353 5.02 -13.99 2.56
N GLY A 354 4.39 -13.65 3.69
CA GLY A 354 4.06 -14.61 4.74
C GLY A 354 5.30 -15.31 5.33
N LEU A 355 6.37 -14.57 5.55
CA LEU A 355 7.63 -15.08 6.10
C LEU A 355 7.49 -15.44 7.59
N PRO A 356 8.26 -16.43 8.09
CA PRO A 356 8.09 -16.96 9.45
C PRO A 356 8.58 -16.02 10.56
N ALA A 357 9.43 -15.04 10.23
CA ALA A 357 10.02 -14.13 11.19
C ALA A 357 9.83 -12.67 10.76
N SER A 358 9.43 -11.80 11.68
CA SER A 358 9.30 -10.36 11.44
C SER A 358 10.04 -9.53 12.50
N PHE A 359 10.84 -8.55 12.07
CA PHE A 359 11.52 -7.61 12.97
C PHE A 359 10.92 -6.21 12.83
N LEU A 360 10.25 -5.75 13.89
CA LEU A 360 9.38 -4.58 13.87
C LEU A 360 9.97 -3.41 14.67
N GLY A 361 9.84 -2.20 14.14
CA GLY A 361 10.18 -0.96 14.84
C GLY A 361 8.93 -0.12 15.05
N VAL A 362 8.69 0.31 16.29
CA VAL A 362 7.51 1.10 16.67
C VAL A 362 7.93 2.38 17.38
N THR A 363 7.18 3.48 17.24
CA THR A 363 7.54 4.76 17.86
C THR A 363 7.23 4.90 19.34
N GLN A 364 6.30 4.11 19.86
CA GLN A 364 5.86 4.22 21.25
C GLN A 364 6.20 2.92 22.00
N PRO A 365 6.74 3.01 23.23
CA PRO A 365 7.02 1.85 24.04
C PRO A 365 5.80 0.93 24.25
N THR A 366 4.60 1.49 24.38
CA THR A 366 3.32 0.76 24.51
C THR A 366 2.97 -0.04 23.25
N TYR A 367 3.40 0.40 22.08
CA TYR A 367 3.11 -0.29 20.82
C TYR A 367 3.94 -1.57 20.63
N ARG A 368 4.99 -1.79 21.44
CA ARG A 368 5.79 -3.01 21.37
C ARG A 368 4.98 -4.24 21.76
N GLU A 369 4.25 -4.14 22.86
CA GLU A 369 3.35 -5.20 23.33
C GLU A 369 2.19 -5.40 22.36
N LEU A 370 1.62 -4.29 21.87
CA LEU A 370 0.54 -4.31 20.90
C LEU A 370 0.90 -5.12 19.64
N HIS A 371 2.06 -4.84 19.02
CA HIS A 371 2.47 -5.52 17.79
C HIS A 371 2.94 -6.96 18.06
N ARG A 372 3.60 -7.23 19.19
CA ARG A 372 3.95 -8.60 19.60
C ARG A 372 2.68 -9.45 19.76
N ASP A 373 1.69 -8.93 20.48
CA ASP A 373 0.46 -9.65 20.80
C ASP A 373 -0.44 -9.78 19.56
N ALA A 374 -0.47 -8.77 18.67
CA ALA A 374 -1.12 -8.91 17.37
C ALA A 374 -0.44 -9.97 16.49
N GLY A 375 0.90 -10.01 16.46
CA GLY A 375 1.65 -11.06 15.77
C GLY A 375 1.34 -12.47 16.32
N ALA A 376 1.20 -12.59 17.64
CA ALA A 376 0.79 -13.85 18.28
C ALA A 376 -0.63 -14.28 17.86
N LEU A 377 -1.60 -13.36 17.78
CA LEU A 377 -2.96 -13.62 17.29
C LEU A 377 -3.01 -13.96 15.78
N LEU A 378 -1.98 -13.57 15.03
CA LEU A 378 -1.81 -13.90 13.61
C LEU A 378 -1.06 -15.23 13.39
N ASP A 379 -0.81 -15.99 14.47
CA ASP A 379 -0.05 -17.23 14.49
C ASP A 379 1.38 -17.10 13.95
N TRP A 380 2.02 -15.95 14.19
CA TRP A 380 3.40 -15.74 13.73
C TRP A 380 4.40 -16.59 14.54
N PRO A 381 5.31 -17.33 13.87
CA PRO A 381 6.30 -18.16 14.56
C PRO A 381 7.31 -17.34 15.39
N SER A 382 7.81 -16.24 14.80
CA SER A 382 8.74 -15.35 15.49
C SER A 382 8.47 -13.88 15.17
N VAL A 383 8.33 -13.06 16.20
CA VAL A 383 8.33 -11.60 16.06
C VAL A 383 9.18 -10.97 17.14
N SER A 384 9.94 -9.96 16.76
CA SER A 384 10.71 -9.13 17.69
C SER A 384 10.36 -7.67 17.44
N VAL A 385 10.05 -6.94 18.50
CA VAL A 385 9.58 -5.55 18.40
C VAL A 385 10.43 -4.66 19.27
N VAL A 386 11.04 -3.65 18.65
CA VAL A 386 11.84 -2.63 19.33
C VAL A 386 11.17 -1.26 19.22
N SER A 387 11.26 -0.47 20.29
CA SER A 387 10.85 0.93 20.24
C SER A 387 11.98 1.75 19.65
N THR A 388 11.75 2.38 18.52
CA THR A 388 12.72 3.28 17.88
C THR A 388 12.05 4.61 17.62
N SER A 389 12.82 5.69 17.49
CA SER A 389 12.22 7.02 17.33
C SER A 389 11.49 7.21 15.99
N ARG A 390 11.51 6.24 15.05
CA ARG A 390 11.16 6.49 13.63
C ARG A 390 10.59 5.31 12.81
N ASP A 391 9.88 4.37 13.43
CA ASP A 391 9.06 3.32 12.76
C ASP A 391 9.80 2.32 11.87
N VAL A 392 11.10 2.11 12.11
CA VAL A 392 11.84 1.02 11.49
C VAL A 392 12.66 0.33 12.56
N ALA A 393 12.74 -1.00 12.48
CA ALA A 393 13.49 -1.78 13.45
C ALA A 393 14.99 -1.52 13.24
N GLU A 394 15.59 -0.77 14.17
CA GLU A 394 16.99 -0.36 14.15
C GLU A 394 17.46 -0.16 15.60
N LEU A 395 18.57 -0.79 15.96
CA LEU A 395 19.14 -0.71 17.30
C LEU A 395 20.24 0.35 17.34
N VAL A 396 19.96 1.49 17.95
CA VAL A 396 20.95 2.55 18.12
C VAL A 396 21.82 2.31 19.37
N PRO A 397 23.15 2.47 19.29
CA PRO A 397 24.06 1.98 20.34
C PRO A 397 24.06 2.81 21.64
N HIS A 398 23.46 4.00 21.65
CA HIS A 398 23.52 4.96 22.76
C HIS A 398 22.30 4.94 23.69
N HIS A 399 21.39 4.00 23.48
CA HIS A 399 20.23 3.79 24.33
C HIS A 399 20.11 2.32 24.72
N THR A 400 19.61 2.08 25.93
CA THR A 400 19.12 0.76 26.32
C THR A 400 17.91 0.42 25.47
N HIS A 401 17.89 -0.77 24.88
CA HIS A 401 16.75 -1.26 24.11
C HIS A 401 16.08 -2.38 24.86
N THR A 402 14.77 -2.27 25.03
CA THR A 402 13.94 -3.37 25.51
C THR A 402 13.12 -3.90 24.34
N ILE A 403 13.39 -5.15 23.98
CA ILE A 403 12.86 -5.83 22.80
C ILE A 403 11.81 -6.82 23.27
N HIS A 404 10.57 -6.62 22.83
CA HIS A 404 9.47 -7.52 23.12
C HIS A 404 9.42 -8.58 22.04
N ARG A 405 9.53 -9.84 22.44
CA ARG A 405 9.64 -10.97 21.53
C ARG A 405 8.50 -11.96 21.75
N TRP A 406 8.11 -12.60 20.67
CA TRP A 406 7.30 -13.80 20.66
C TRP A 406 8.04 -14.84 19.83
N PHE A 407 8.35 -15.96 20.44
CA PHE A 407 8.98 -17.10 19.76
C PHE A 407 8.64 -18.38 20.54
N GLY A 408 8.53 -19.51 19.84
CA GLY A 408 8.20 -20.78 20.49
C GLY A 408 6.85 -20.79 21.23
N GLY A 409 5.91 -19.93 20.84
CA GLY A 409 4.60 -19.80 21.49
C GLY A 409 4.62 -19.08 22.85
N GLN A 410 5.71 -18.39 23.19
CA GLN A 410 5.87 -17.71 24.47
C GLN A 410 6.27 -16.24 24.30
N LYS A 411 5.85 -15.42 25.26
CA LYS A 411 6.27 -14.01 25.38
C LYS A 411 7.63 -13.98 26.06
N SER A 412 8.54 -13.16 25.53
CA SER A 412 9.86 -12.93 26.10
C SER A 412 10.25 -11.47 25.97
N GLU A 413 11.12 -11.01 26.87
CA GLU A 413 11.65 -9.66 26.87
C GLU A 413 13.16 -9.72 26.97
N LEU A 414 13.85 -9.03 26.04
CA LEU A 414 15.30 -8.91 26.03
C LEU A 414 15.67 -7.45 26.23
N THR A 415 16.43 -7.17 27.28
CA THR A 415 17.01 -5.84 27.50
C THR A 415 18.47 -5.84 27.07
N LEU A 416 18.78 -5.02 26.06
CA LEU A 416 20.13 -4.81 25.55
C LEU A 416 20.71 -3.54 26.19
N PRO A 417 21.91 -3.62 26.81
CA PRO A 417 22.55 -2.47 27.41
C PRO A 417 23.01 -1.48 26.32
N THR A 418 23.25 -0.24 26.74
CA THR A 418 23.91 0.77 25.90
C THR A 418 25.29 0.26 25.44
N LEU A 419 25.49 0.17 24.13
CA LEU A 419 26.73 -0.31 23.51
C LEU A 419 27.80 0.79 23.40
N SER A 420 27.43 2.05 23.25
CA SER A 420 28.38 3.18 23.18
C SER A 420 27.77 4.48 23.69
N LYS A 421 28.58 5.31 24.35
CA LYS A 421 28.21 6.68 24.79
C LYS A 421 28.78 7.78 23.87
N ALA A 422 29.46 7.40 22.78
CA ALA A 422 30.16 8.34 21.91
C ALA A 422 29.20 9.35 21.24
N GLY A 423 29.68 10.59 21.09
CA GLY A 423 28.95 11.68 20.44
C GLY A 423 28.87 11.51 18.92
N THR A 424 28.03 12.30 18.26
CA THR A 424 27.94 12.31 16.78
C THR A 424 29.12 13.05 16.16
N ASP A 425 29.89 12.38 15.30
CA ASP A 425 30.77 13.11 14.38
C ASP A 425 29.92 13.75 13.26
N LYS A 426 29.98 15.07 13.17
CA LYS A 426 29.31 15.81 12.10
C LYS A 426 30.25 15.86 10.91
N HIS A 427 30.01 15.03 9.90
CA HIS A 427 30.72 15.13 8.62
C HIS A 427 30.20 16.35 7.85
N ALA A 428 30.82 17.50 8.07
CA ALA A 428 30.36 18.79 7.54
C ALA A 428 30.41 18.91 6.00
N SER A 429 31.15 18.02 5.32
CA SER A 429 31.41 18.10 3.87
C SER A 429 30.64 17.11 3.00
N LEU A 430 29.94 16.14 3.59
CA LEU A 430 29.20 15.11 2.85
C LEU A 430 27.69 15.29 3.03
N THR A 431 26.93 15.02 1.97
CA THR A 431 25.49 14.81 2.10
C THR A 431 25.21 13.56 2.96
N THR A 432 24.01 13.46 3.54
CA THR A 432 23.62 12.26 4.31
C THR A 432 23.72 10.98 3.49
N PHE A 433 23.48 11.06 2.17
CA PHE A 433 23.60 9.93 1.25
C PHE A 433 25.05 9.51 1.04
N GLU A 434 25.91 10.45 0.69
CA GLU A 434 27.34 10.20 0.46
C GLU A 434 28.00 9.66 1.71
N TYR A 435 27.68 10.23 2.88
CA TYR A 435 28.19 9.74 4.15
C TYR A 435 27.72 8.31 4.44
N TRP A 436 26.42 8.01 4.24
CA TRP A 436 25.90 6.66 4.43
C TRP A 436 26.58 5.62 3.51
N LEU A 437 26.80 5.98 2.24
CA LEU A 437 27.50 5.12 1.29
C LEU A 437 29.00 5.02 1.58
N ALA A 438 29.62 6.09 2.07
CA ALA A 438 31.02 6.11 2.47
C ALA A 438 31.29 5.17 3.65
N VAL A 439 30.39 5.12 4.64
CA VAL A 439 30.49 4.16 5.75
C VAL A 439 30.35 2.72 5.26
N TRP A 440 29.38 2.46 4.37
CA TRP A 440 29.22 1.12 3.78
C TRP A 440 30.47 0.68 3.00
N SER A 441 30.96 1.51 2.10
CA SER A 441 32.16 1.25 1.26
C SER A 441 33.47 1.20 2.05
N GLY A 442 33.49 1.72 3.29
CA GLY A 442 34.71 1.85 4.09
C GLY A 442 35.54 3.09 3.76
N ALA A 443 35.04 3.99 2.93
CA ALA A 443 35.66 5.29 2.66
C ALA A 443 35.54 6.27 3.84
N ALA A 444 34.58 6.04 4.74
CA ALA A 444 34.46 6.72 6.02
C ALA A 444 34.31 5.68 7.15
N THR A 445 34.82 5.99 8.33
CA THR A 445 34.67 5.19 9.54
C THR A 445 33.79 5.92 10.53
N ASP A 446 32.75 5.27 11.03
CA ASP A 446 31.89 5.82 12.09
C ASP A 446 31.46 4.68 13.02
N GLU A 447 32.06 4.63 14.20
CA GLU A 447 31.83 3.59 15.19
C GLU A 447 30.34 3.43 15.54
N ARG A 448 29.59 4.54 15.61
CA ARG A 448 28.16 4.51 15.94
C ARG A 448 27.36 3.88 14.82
N ALA A 449 27.62 4.25 13.58
CA ALA A 449 26.95 3.67 12.42
C ALA A 449 27.25 2.16 12.33
N GLU A 450 28.51 1.78 12.52
CA GLU A 450 28.96 0.38 12.54
C GLU A 450 28.23 -0.43 13.62
N LEU A 451 28.23 0.05 14.87
CA LEU A 451 27.53 -0.59 15.97
C LEU A 451 26.01 -0.66 15.73
N THR A 452 25.42 0.35 15.10
CA THR A 452 23.99 0.34 14.73
C THR A 452 23.69 -0.80 13.76
N VAL A 453 24.52 -0.96 12.72
CA VAL A 453 24.37 -2.04 11.73
C VAL A 453 24.60 -3.41 12.38
N ILE A 454 25.65 -3.57 13.19
CA ILE A 454 26.01 -4.82 13.86
C ILE A 454 24.91 -5.25 14.82
N ALA A 455 24.46 -4.37 15.72
CA ALA A 455 23.41 -4.68 16.69
C ALA A 455 22.09 -5.04 15.99
N SER A 456 21.69 -4.26 14.98
CA SER A 456 20.46 -4.53 14.21
C SER A 456 20.55 -5.86 13.46
N THR A 457 21.72 -6.21 12.90
CA THR A 457 21.96 -7.50 12.22
C THR A 457 21.88 -8.66 13.20
N ALA A 458 22.51 -8.53 14.37
CA ALA A 458 22.49 -9.56 15.41
C ALA A 458 21.05 -9.87 15.86
N MET A 459 20.27 -8.83 16.13
CA MET A 459 18.87 -8.96 16.50
C MET A 459 18.04 -9.59 15.39
N ALA A 460 18.21 -9.13 14.15
CA ALA A 460 17.52 -9.70 12.99
C ALA A 460 17.81 -11.19 12.79
N LEU A 461 19.08 -11.62 12.89
CA LEU A 461 19.46 -13.04 12.84
C LEU A 461 18.83 -13.85 13.96
N MET A 462 18.80 -13.29 15.17
CA MET A 462 18.16 -13.93 16.33
C MET A 462 16.64 -14.08 16.15
N THR A 463 15.99 -13.11 15.50
CA THR A 463 14.57 -13.18 15.12
C THR A 463 14.32 -14.24 14.04
N VAL A 464 15.16 -14.31 12.99
CA VAL A 464 15.04 -15.32 11.92
C VAL A 464 15.11 -16.74 12.44
N LEU A 465 16.02 -16.99 13.38
CA LEU A 465 16.26 -18.31 13.94
C LEU A 465 15.40 -18.63 15.17
N ALA A 466 14.52 -17.71 15.58
CA ALA A 466 13.71 -17.83 16.78
C ALA A 466 14.55 -18.23 18.02
N ALA A 467 15.79 -17.72 18.09
CA ALA A 467 16.75 -18.10 19.12
C ALA A 467 16.41 -17.46 20.47
N ASP A 468 16.88 -18.09 21.55
CA ASP A 468 16.73 -17.60 22.92
C ASP A 468 17.49 -16.29 23.17
N ASN A 469 17.18 -15.65 24.30
CA ASN A 469 17.77 -14.36 24.66
C ASN A 469 19.26 -14.48 25.02
N ASP A 470 19.67 -15.61 25.59
CA ASP A 470 21.04 -15.85 26.03
C ASP A 470 22.03 -15.96 24.85
N SER A 471 21.53 -16.30 23.66
CA SER A 471 22.32 -16.38 22.43
C SER A 471 22.68 -15.03 21.81
N TYR A 472 22.20 -13.89 22.34
CA TYR A 472 22.48 -12.57 21.75
C TYR A 472 23.97 -12.31 21.54
N GLY A 473 24.82 -12.70 22.49
CA GLY A 473 26.28 -12.53 22.39
C GLY A 473 26.91 -13.28 21.20
N GLN A 474 26.42 -14.48 20.88
CA GLN A 474 26.88 -15.22 19.70
C GLN A 474 26.47 -14.52 18.40
N PHE A 475 25.22 -14.04 18.32
CA PHE A 475 24.73 -13.33 17.14
C PHE A 475 25.41 -11.98 16.95
N HIS A 476 25.75 -11.28 18.03
CA HIS A 476 26.53 -10.05 17.97
C HIS A 476 27.90 -10.29 17.35
N LYS A 477 28.63 -11.31 17.84
CA LYS A 477 29.93 -11.69 17.27
C LYS A 477 29.83 -12.09 15.80
N LYS A 478 28.81 -12.87 15.42
CA LYS A 478 28.56 -13.23 14.03
C LYS A 478 28.27 -12.00 13.16
N ALA A 479 27.52 -11.02 13.67
CA ALA A 479 27.25 -9.78 12.97
C ALA A 479 28.53 -8.93 12.77
N GLU A 480 29.44 -8.90 13.75
CA GLU A 480 30.76 -8.27 13.60
C GLU A 480 31.60 -8.93 12.51
N GLU A 481 31.60 -10.26 12.45
CA GLU A 481 32.30 -11.04 11.41
C GLU A 481 31.73 -10.72 10.02
N LEU A 482 30.40 -10.68 9.88
CA LEU A 482 29.72 -10.29 8.64
C LEU A 482 30.04 -8.85 8.22
N TRP A 483 30.09 -7.91 9.18
CA TRP A 483 30.45 -6.51 8.91
C TRP A 483 31.89 -6.39 8.41
N LYS A 484 32.84 -7.11 9.03
CA LYS A 484 34.25 -7.14 8.60
C LYS A 484 34.42 -7.78 7.21
N ALA A 485 33.65 -8.84 6.93
CA ALA A 485 33.68 -9.54 5.65
C ALA A 485 32.84 -8.87 4.55
N ARG A 486 32.22 -7.70 4.80
CA ARG A 486 31.24 -7.10 3.87
C ARG A 486 31.78 -6.75 2.47
N HIS A 487 33.10 -6.67 2.31
CA HIS A 487 33.78 -6.38 1.04
C HIS A 487 34.38 -7.62 0.39
N GLN A 488 34.23 -8.79 1.01
CA GLN A 488 34.68 -10.07 0.47
C GLN A 488 33.51 -10.69 -0.29
N ASN A 489 33.70 -10.90 -1.60
CA ASN A 489 32.67 -11.40 -2.52
C ASN A 489 32.24 -12.82 -2.20
#